data_AF-A6WAB0-F1
#
_entry.id   AF-A6WAB0-F1
#
_cell.length_a   1.000
_cell.length_b   1.000
_cell.length_c   1.000
_cell.angle_alpha   90.00
_cell.angle_beta   90.00
_cell.angle_gamma   90.00
#
_symmetry.space_group_name_H-M   'P 1'
#
loop_
_entity.id
_entity.type
_entity.pdbx_description
1 polymer ?
#
loop_
_entity_poly.entity_id
_entity_poly.type
_entity_poly.pdbx_seq_one_letter_code
_entity_poly.pdbx_strand_id
1 'polypeptide(L)'
;MSVAAALAALVPHDALSNAFGGRSRDPGSLSWRHELIDEPEAARLLGAAVPVLPALRAPEVVERVSVHRGLRSESLESQLAAGFLLLHLRVTYLPVDQAWEQALTWPVLRRGGSVLDVREQDPDPQRRRPWPQRVASSRDAGSGDYAVVTVEGVEVGVQVDTSGVVHLTWRVSRGSRVLLVGLLTRRGPRAAVELVAEGGLLT
;
A
#
# COMPACT_ATOMS: atom_id res chain seq x y z
N MET A 1 16.39 5.40 20.30
CA MET A 1 16.17 3.98 19.97
C MET A 1 16.64 3.76 18.54
N SER A 2 17.43 2.72 18.24
CA SER A 2 17.85 2.47 16.86
C SER A 2 16.68 1.91 16.03
N VAL A 3 16.73 2.04 14.70
CA VAL A 3 15.73 1.44 13.79
C VAL A 3 15.60 -0.06 14.05
N ALA A 4 16.72 -0.77 14.16
CA ALA A 4 16.73 -2.20 14.46
C ALA A 4 16.03 -2.54 15.79
N ALA A 5 16.27 -1.76 16.85
CA ALA A 5 15.61 -1.96 18.13
C ALA A 5 14.11 -1.67 18.07
N ALA A 6 13.70 -0.60 17.36
CA ALA A 6 12.29 -0.24 17.21
C ALA A 6 11.51 -1.32 16.44
N LEU A 7 12.09 -1.87 15.37
CA LEU A 7 11.49 -2.94 14.59
C LEU A 7 11.43 -4.26 15.35
N ALA A 8 12.45 -4.56 16.17
CA ALA A 8 12.47 -5.77 17.00
C ALA A 8 11.46 -5.72 18.16
N ALA A 9 11.07 -4.51 18.59
CA ALA A 9 10.09 -4.30 19.66
C ALA A 9 8.62 -4.40 19.18
N LEU A 10 8.38 -4.55 17.87
CA LEU A 10 7.03 -4.68 17.32
C LEU A 10 6.37 -5.97 17.82
N VAL A 11 5.16 -5.82 18.35
CA VAL A 11 4.30 -6.93 18.79
C VAL A 11 3.23 -7.16 17.71
N PRO A 12 3.18 -8.34 17.08
CA PRO A 12 2.16 -8.64 16.10
C PRO A 12 0.73 -8.51 16.65
N HIS A 13 -0.17 -7.92 15.86
CA HIS A 13 -1.56 -7.68 16.23
C HIS A 13 -2.49 -7.85 15.02
N ASP A 14 -3.66 -8.47 15.20
CA ASP A 14 -4.64 -8.77 14.13
C ASP A 14 -5.32 -7.54 13.50
N ALA A 15 -4.81 -6.33 13.74
CA ALA A 15 -5.45 -5.11 13.26
C ALA A 15 -5.45 -5.03 11.74
N LEU A 16 -4.40 -5.54 11.08
CA LEU A 16 -4.32 -5.58 9.63
C LEU A 16 -5.29 -6.63 9.07
N SER A 17 -5.26 -7.86 9.60
CA SER A 17 -6.22 -8.90 9.24
C SER A 17 -7.67 -8.45 9.45
N ASN A 18 -7.98 -7.72 10.51
CA ASN A 18 -9.33 -7.21 10.75
C ASN A 18 -9.72 -6.07 9.81
N ALA A 19 -8.79 -5.16 9.50
CA ALA A 19 -9.05 -4.03 8.61
C ALA A 19 -9.19 -4.45 7.13
N PHE A 20 -8.40 -5.44 6.71
CA PHE A 20 -8.37 -5.91 5.31
C PHE A 20 -9.13 -7.22 5.08
N GLY A 21 -9.36 -8.01 6.12
CA GLY A 21 -10.09 -9.28 6.08
C GLY A 21 -11.61 -9.13 6.23
N GLY A 22 -12.14 -7.93 5.97
CA GLY A 22 -13.56 -7.63 6.08
C GLY A 22 -14.43 -8.74 5.48
N ARG A 23 -15.50 -9.09 6.21
CA ARG A 23 -16.62 -9.88 5.70
C ARG A 23 -17.24 -9.12 4.52
N SER A 24 -16.65 -9.23 3.33
CA SER A 24 -17.33 -8.85 2.10
C SER A 24 -18.54 -9.77 2.03
N ARG A 25 -19.72 -9.23 2.33
CA ARG A 25 -20.97 -10.00 2.35
C ARG A 25 -21.38 -10.52 0.97
N ASP A 26 -20.66 -10.13 -0.09
CA ASP A 26 -20.82 -10.65 -1.44
C ASP A 26 -19.49 -10.60 -2.22
N PRO A 27 -19.27 -11.48 -3.21
CA PRO A 27 -18.34 -11.21 -4.29
C PRO A 27 -18.84 -9.98 -5.06
N GLY A 28 -18.37 -8.77 -4.71
CA GLY A 28 -18.88 -7.54 -5.33
C GLY A 28 -18.83 -6.27 -4.49
N SER A 29 -18.57 -6.36 -3.19
CA SER A 29 -18.63 -5.19 -2.31
C SER A 29 -17.28 -4.47 -2.19
N LEU A 30 -17.15 -3.36 -2.92
CA LEU A 30 -16.12 -2.30 -2.77
C LEU A 30 -14.65 -2.61 -3.14
N SER A 31 -14.29 -3.84 -3.51
CA SER A 31 -12.93 -4.18 -3.99
C SER A 31 -12.75 -4.12 -5.53
N TRP A 32 -13.82 -3.94 -6.30
CA TRP A 32 -13.82 -4.07 -7.78
C TRP A 32 -13.64 -2.76 -8.56
N ARG A 33 -13.21 -1.68 -7.91
CA ARG A 33 -13.02 -0.40 -8.59
C ARG A 33 -11.63 -0.25 -9.21
N HIS A 34 -10.72 -1.20 -9.01
CA HIS A 34 -9.47 -1.17 -9.74
C HIS A 34 -9.66 -1.75 -11.15
N GLU A 35 -8.96 -1.17 -12.11
CA GLU A 35 -8.81 -1.73 -13.45
C GLU A 35 -7.33 -1.86 -13.80
N LEU A 36 -6.99 -2.90 -14.57
CA LEU A 36 -5.64 -3.05 -15.08
C LEU A 36 -5.35 -1.96 -16.10
N ILE A 37 -4.18 -1.37 -15.96
CA ILE A 37 -3.62 -0.40 -16.90
C ILE A 37 -2.19 -0.80 -17.21
N ASP A 38 -1.64 -0.28 -18.30
CA ASP A 38 -0.23 -0.48 -18.61
C ASP A 38 0.67 0.50 -17.84
N GLU A 39 1.97 0.21 -17.82
CA GLU A 39 2.96 1.03 -17.13
C GLU A 39 3.04 2.46 -17.70
N PRO A 40 3.03 2.70 -19.03
CA PRO A 40 2.97 4.06 -19.59
C PRO A 40 1.77 4.88 -19.12
N GLU A 41 0.58 4.30 -19.08
CA GLU A 41 -0.62 4.97 -18.59
C GLU A 41 -0.51 5.30 -17.10
N ALA A 42 -0.04 4.34 -16.29
CA ALA A 42 0.18 4.55 -14.87
C ALA A 42 1.20 5.66 -14.60
N ALA A 43 2.32 5.68 -15.35
CA ALA A 43 3.35 6.68 -15.23
C ALA A 43 2.82 8.09 -15.59
N ARG A 44 2.00 8.17 -16.63
CA ARG A 44 1.35 9.41 -17.06
C ARG A 44 0.36 9.93 -16.02
N LEU A 45 -0.46 9.07 -15.41
CA LEU A 45 -1.39 9.45 -14.33
C LEU A 45 -0.64 9.93 -13.08
N LEU A 46 0.45 9.24 -12.75
CA LEU A 46 1.31 9.59 -11.62
C LEU A 46 2.10 10.88 -11.87
N GLY A 47 2.45 11.17 -13.13
CA GLY A 47 3.38 12.23 -13.52
C GLY A 47 4.85 11.88 -13.27
N ALA A 48 5.17 10.59 -13.10
CA ALA A 48 6.50 10.06 -12.82
C ALA A 48 6.55 8.56 -13.16
N ALA A 49 7.73 7.94 -13.11
CA ALA A 49 7.86 6.48 -13.26
C ALA A 49 7.02 5.74 -12.21
N VAL A 50 6.41 4.62 -12.61
CA VAL A 50 5.64 3.77 -11.68
C VAL A 50 6.59 3.20 -10.62
N PRO A 51 6.28 3.31 -9.32
CA PRO A 51 7.11 2.73 -8.30
C PRO A 51 7.01 1.21 -8.37
N VAL A 52 8.13 0.56 -8.67
CA VAL A 52 8.26 -0.89 -8.76
C VAL A 52 9.26 -1.41 -7.73
N LEU A 53 9.16 -2.69 -7.40
CA LEU A 53 10.02 -3.41 -6.47
C LEU A 53 10.69 -4.57 -7.22
N PRO A 54 11.78 -4.31 -7.97
CA PRO A 54 12.40 -5.33 -8.81
C PRO A 54 12.84 -6.58 -8.03
N ALA A 55 13.20 -6.42 -6.75
CA ALA A 55 13.57 -7.53 -5.86
C ALA A 55 12.41 -8.49 -5.51
N LEU A 56 11.18 -8.19 -5.94
CA LEU A 56 10.03 -9.10 -5.86
C LEU A 56 9.78 -9.84 -7.19
N ARG A 57 10.48 -9.50 -8.28
CA ARG A 57 10.32 -10.17 -9.57
C ARG A 57 11.00 -11.53 -9.53
N ALA A 58 10.24 -12.56 -9.86
CA ALA A 58 10.69 -13.93 -10.00
C ALA A 58 9.86 -14.62 -11.10
N PRO A 59 10.32 -15.73 -11.72
CA PRO A 59 9.58 -16.43 -12.77
C PRO A 59 8.15 -16.82 -12.39
N GLU A 60 7.92 -17.11 -11.11
CA GLU A 60 6.65 -17.52 -10.52
C GLU A 60 5.81 -16.34 -10.01
N VAL A 61 6.26 -15.10 -10.21
CA VAL A 61 5.56 -13.88 -9.78
C VAL A 61 5.13 -13.04 -10.97
N VAL A 62 3.85 -12.67 -10.99
CA VAL A 62 3.28 -11.74 -11.96
C VAL A 62 3.13 -10.36 -11.31
N GLU A 63 3.76 -9.37 -11.94
CA GLU A 63 3.56 -7.96 -11.63
C GLU A 63 2.36 -7.43 -12.42
N ARG A 64 1.45 -6.73 -11.75
CA ARG A 64 0.32 -6.03 -12.39
C ARG A 64 0.17 -4.64 -11.82
N VAL A 65 -0.16 -3.69 -12.70
CA VAL A 65 -0.50 -2.33 -12.32
C VAL A 65 -2.01 -2.13 -12.51
N SER A 66 -2.64 -1.52 -11.52
CA SER A 66 -4.05 -1.18 -11.58
C SER A 66 -4.33 0.17 -10.96
N VAL A 67 -5.40 0.83 -11.38
CA VAL A 67 -5.81 2.13 -10.85
C VAL A 67 -7.26 2.09 -10.40
N HIS A 68 -7.54 2.75 -9.29
CA HIS A 68 -8.90 2.94 -8.82
C HIS A 68 -9.67 3.85 -9.78
N ARG A 69 -10.76 3.32 -10.31
CA ARG A 69 -11.71 3.98 -11.19
C ARG A 69 -12.98 4.34 -10.45
N GLY A 70 -13.51 5.52 -10.78
CA GLY A 70 -14.80 5.99 -10.30
C GLY A 70 -15.93 5.47 -11.18
N LEU A 71 -16.77 6.36 -11.68
CA LEU A 71 -17.89 5.98 -12.54
C LEU A 71 -17.38 5.59 -13.93
N ARG A 72 -17.97 4.55 -14.53
CA ARG A 72 -17.57 4.02 -15.85
C ARG A 72 -17.85 4.99 -17.01
N SER A 73 -18.79 5.92 -16.82
CA SER A 73 -19.27 6.85 -17.85
C SER A 73 -18.30 7.98 -18.18
N GLU A 74 -17.30 8.23 -17.34
CA GLU A 74 -16.33 9.31 -17.52
C GLU A 74 -14.91 8.74 -17.65
N SER A 75 -14.03 9.47 -18.34
CA SER A 75 -12.61 9.11 -18.36
C SER A 75 -12.02 9.30 -16.95
N LEU A 76 -11.02 8.49 -16.60
CA LEU A 76 -10.35 8.60 -15.31
C LEU A 76 -9.69 9.97 -15.13
N GLU A 77 -9.07 10.49 -16.19
CA GLU A 77 -8.44 11.81 -16.17
C GLU A 77 -9.40 12.94 -15.85
N SER A 78 -10.60 12.93 -16.45
CA SER A 78 -11.62 13.94 -16.17
C SER A 78 -12.08 13.87 -14.71
N GLN A 79 -12.24 12.66 -14.16
CA GLN A 79 -12.63 12.47 -12.75
C GLN A 79 -11.54 12.94 -11.78
N LEU A 80 -10.27 12.69 -12.09
CA LEU A 80 -9.13 13.17 -11.32
C LEU A 80 -9.02 14.71 -11.40
N ALA A 81 -9.12 15.28 -12.60
CA ALA A 81 -9.03 16.72 -12.81
C ALA A 81 -10.18 17.49 -12.15
N ALA A 82 -11.38 16.91 -12.13
CA ALA A 82 -12.55 17.48 -11.45
C ALA A 82 -12.52 17.29 -9.91
N GLY A 83 -11.57 16.51 -9.38
CA GLY A 83 -11.49 16.22 -7.95
C GLY A 83 -12.59 15.28 -7.43
N PHE A 84 -13.30 14.58 -8.31
CA PHE A 84 -14.28 13.56 -7.92
C PHE A 84 -13.62 12.27 -7.44
N LEU A 85 -12.36 12.09 -7.81
CA LEU A 85 -11.53 10.95 -7.44
C LEU A 85 -10.11 11.44 -7.12
N LEU A 86 -9.47 10.79 -6.15
CA LEU A 86 -8.05 10.98 -5.86
C LEU A 86 -7.29 9.82 -6.48
N LEU A 87 -6.10 10.10 -7.04
CA LEU A 87 -5.28 9.05 -7.65
C LEU A 87 -5.04 7.92 -6.64
N HIS A 88 -5.30 6.69 -7.07
CA HIS A 88 -4.98 5.51 -6.28
C HIS A 88 -4.51 4.41 -7.22
N LEU A 89 -3.19 4.30 -7.35
CA LEU A 89 -2.50 3.26 -8.10
C LEU A 89 -2.14 2.11 -7.18
N ARG A 90 -2.14 0.91 -7.73
CA ARG A 90 -1.72 -0.32 -7.06
C ARG A 90 -0.81 -1.11 -7.96
N VAL A 91 0.32 -1.55 -7.43
CA VAL A 91 1.20 -2.54 -8.04
C VAL A 91 1.14 -3.82 -7.22
N THR A 92 0.78 -4.94 -7.85
CA THR A 92 0.66 -6.24 -7.19
C THR A 92 1.74 -7.19 -7.68
N TYR A 93 2.35 -7.93 -6.75
CA TYR A 93 3.32 -8.98 -7.01
C TYR A 93 2.73 -10.28 -6.48
N LEU A 94 2.16 -11.09 -7.38
CA LEU A 94 1.38 -12.26 -7.00
C LEU A 94 1.94 -13.53 -7.61
N PRO A 95 1.78 -14.70 -6.97
CA PRO A 95 2.05 -15.97 -7.62
C PRO A 95 1.26 -16.10 -8.94
N VAL A 96 1.87 -16.71 -9.96
CA VAL A 96 1.28 -16.89 -11.31
C VAL A 96 -0.08 -17.59 -11.34
N ASP A 97 -0.41 -18.36 -10.30
CA ASP A 97 -1.67 -19.09 -10.16
C ASP A 97 -2.79 -18.28 -9.46
N GLN A 98 -2.50 -17.04 -9.04
CA GLN A 98 -3.47 -16.16 -8.38
C GLN A 98 -4.04 -15.12 -9.33
N ALA A 99 -5.35 -14.91 -9.23
CA ALA A 99 -6.04 -13.83 -9.92
C ALA A 99 -5.67 -12.47 -9.26
N TRP A 100 -5.43 -11.44 -10.07
CA TRP A 100 -4.96 -10.14 -9.57
C TRP A 100 -5.99 -9.45 -8.67
N GLU A 101 -7.27 -9.73 -8.89
CA GLU A 101 -8.39 -9.24 -8.10
C GLU A 101 -8.32 -9.73 -6.65
N GLN A 102 -7.60 -10.82 -6.40
CA GLN A 102 -7.43 -11.40 -5.06
C GLN A 102 -6.24 -10.80 -4.31
N ALA A 103 -5.50 -9.84 -4.88
CA ALA A 103 -4.27 -9.30 -4.30
C ALA A 103 -4.40 -8.80 -2.85
N LEU A 104 -5.54 -8.21 -2.51
CA LEU A 104 -5.82 -7.71 -1.15
C LEU A 104 -6.53 -8.72 -0.24
N THR A 105 -6.78 -9.94 -0.71
CA THR A 105 -7.36 -10.96 0.15
C THR A 105 -6.29 -11.47 1.11
N TRP A 106 -6.67 -11.61 2.38
CA TRP A 106 -5.75 -12.08 3.42
C TRP A 106 -5.08 -13.43 3.10
N PRO A 107 -5.78 -14.43 2.49
CA PRO A 107 -5.15 -15.67 2.06
C PRO A 107 -4.03 -15.48 1.04
N VAL A 108 -4.17 -14.56 0.08
CA VAL A 108 -3.15 -14.28 -0.94
C VAL A 108 -1.93 -13.60 -0.33
N LEU A 109 -2.14 -12.57 0.50
CA LEU A 109 -1.06 -11.92 1.25
C LEU A 109 -0.32 -12.93 2.13
N ARG A 110 -1.04 -13.83 2.83
CA ARG A 110 -0.44 -14.87 3.67
C ARG A 110 0.40 -15.90 2.89
N ARG A 111 0.13 -16.10 1.60
CA ARG A 111 0.88 -17.01 0.71
C ARG A 111 2.08 -16.36 0.04
N GLY A 112 2.36 -15.09 0.32
CA GLY A 112 3.54 -14.39 -0.22
C GLY A 112 3.23 -13.28 -1.21
N GLY A 113 1.95 -13.04 -1.54
CA GLY A 113 1.55 -11.88 -2.33
C GLY A 113 2.00 -10.57 -1.67
N SER A 114 2.45 -9.62 -2.48
CA SER A 114 2.80 -8.27 -2.02
C SER A 114 2.05 -7.21 -2.82
N VAL A 115 1.68 -6.13 -2.15
CA VAL A 115 0.87 -5.05 -2.75
C VAL A 115 1.44 -3.71 -2.35
N LEU A 116 1.78 -2.89 -3.36
CA LEU A 116 2.20 -1.51 -3.20
C LEU A 116 1.06 -0.59 -3.64
N ASP A 117 0.45 0.13 -2.70
CA ASP A 117 -0.57 1.15 -2.96
C ASP A 117 0.05 2.54 -2.93
N VAL A 118 -0.29 3.37 -3.93
CA VAL A 118 0.13 4.76 -4.04
C VAL A 118 -1.12 5.62 -4.16
N ARG A 119 -1.39 6.43 -3.14
CA ARG A 119 -2.63 7.20 -3.01
C ARG A 119 -2.33 8.68 -2.89
N GLU A 120 -2.98 9.50 -3.68
CA GLU A 120 -2.95 10.94 -3.48
C GLU A 120 -3.66 11.30 -2.17
N GLN A 121 -3.02 12.16 -1.38
CA GLN A 121 -3.61 12.72 -0.19
C GLN A 121 -4.64 13.78 -0.58
N ASP A 122 -5.80 13.76 0.08
CA ASP A 122 -6.83 14.78 -0.12
C ASP A 122 -6.27 16.19 0.18
N PRO A 123 -6.40 17.15 -0.74
CA PRO A 123 -5.95 18.51 -0.49
C PRO A 123 -6.76 19.21 0.61
N ASP A 124 -8.00 18.78 0.91
CA ASP A 124 -8.82 19.32 2.01
C ASP A 124 -8.29 18.83 3.36
N PRO A 125 -7.76 19.73 4.23
CA PRO A 125 -7.23 19.36 5.54
C PRO A 125 -8.22 18.61 6.44
N GLN A 126 -9.53 18.83 6.28
CA GLN A 126 -10.56 18.15 7.08
C GLN A 126 -10.75 16.69 6.67
N ARG A 127 -10.41 16.35 5.41
CA ARG A 127 -10.52 15.00 4.85
C ARG A 127 -9.19 14.25 4.84
N ARG A 128 -8.08 14.96 5.06
CA ARG A 128 -6.74 14.36 5.18
C ARG A 128 -6.72 13.32 6.28
N ARG A 129 -6.28 12.11 5.93
CA ARG A 129 -5.89 11.14 6.95
C ARG A 129 -4.66 11.66 7.70
N PRO A 130 -4.67 11.63 9.03
CA PRO A 130 -3.51 12.02 9.81
C PRO A 130 -2.34 11.08 9.49
N TRP A 131 -1.14 11.63 9.58
CA TRP A 131 0.10 10.88 9.51
C TRP A 131 0.82 10.98 10.84
N PRO A 132 1.43 9.90 11.34
CA PRO A 132 1.52 8.54 10.76
C PRO A 132 0.19 7.81 10.54
N GLN A 133 0.03 7.14 9.38
CA GLN A 133 -1.19 6.37 9.11
C GLN A 133 -1.09 4.99 9.77
N ARG A 134 -1.77 4.84 10.92
CA ARG A 134 -2.09 3.55 11.51
C ARG A 134 -3.31 2.97 10.80
N VAL A 135 -3.25 1.71 10.38
CA VAL A 135 -4.44 1.00 9.85
C VAL A 135 -5.44 0.71 10.97
N ALA A 136 -4.93 0.52 12.19
CA ALA A 136 -5.73 0.41 13.40
C ALA A 136 -6.23 1.81 13.81
N SER A 137 -7.49 2.12 13.51
CA SER A 137 -8.25 3.15 14.22
C SER A 137 -8.99 2.58 15.45
N SER A 138 -8.74 1.31 15.81
CA SER A 138 -9.41 0.67 16.94
C SER A 138 -8.85 1.16 18.27
N ARG A 139 -9.75 1.25 19.24
CA ARG A 139 -9.50 1.54 20.67
C ARG A 139 -8.62 0.49 21.37
N ASP A 140 -8.05 -0.47 20.63
CA ASP A 140 -7.34 -1.66 21.13
C ASP A 140 -5.82 -1.66 20.84
N ALA A 141 -5.30 -0.62 20.16
CA ALA A 141 -3.87 -0.51 19.84
C ALA A 141 -3.02 -0.25 21.10
N GLY A 142 -2.30 -1.28 21.58
CA GLY A 142 -1.27 -1.13 22.60
C GLY A 142 -0.02 -0.46 22.04
N SER A 143 0.83 0.15 22.88
CA SER A 143 2.00 0.96 22.45
C SER A 143 3.14 0.21 21.73
N GLY A 144 2.93 -1.03 21.27
CA GLY A 144 3.91 -1.86 20.57
C GLY A 144 3.42 -2.48 19.25
N ASP A 145 2.18 -2.21 18.84
CA ASP A 145 1.60 -2.74 17.59
C ASP A 145 1.99 -1.93 16.34
N TYR A 146 2.68 -0.81 16.56
CA TYR A 146 3.05 0.17 15.56
C TYR A 146 4.37 0.86 15.94
N ALA A 147 5.25 1.04 14.96
CA ALA A 147 6.45 1.85 15.10
C ALA A 147 6.55 2.88 13.97
N VAL A 148 7.14 4.03 14.26
CA VAL A 148 7.68 4.94 13.23
C VAL A 148 9.19 4.84 13.30
N VAL A 149 9.81 4.58 12.16
CA VAL A 149 11.26 4.58 12.01
C VAL A 149 11.66 5.60 10.96
N THR A 150 12.83 6.22 11.11
CA THR A 150 13.37 7.14 10.11
C THR A 150 14.41 6.43 9.26
N VAL A 151 14.21 6.43 7.94
CA VAL A 151 15.09 5.79 6.96
C VAL A 151 15.39 6.83 5.89
N GLU A 152 16.67 7.15 5.68
CA GLU A 152 17.08 8.18 4.70
C GLU A 152 16.38 9.54 4.91
N GLY A 153 16.06 9.88 6.16
CA GLY A 153 15.34 11.11 6.51
C GLY A 153 13.81 11.04 6.34
N VAL A 154 13.27 9.90 5.91
CA VAL A 154 11.84 9.67 5.69
C VAL A 154 11.25 8.86 6.84
N GLU A 155 10.13 9.34 7.38
CA GLU A 155 9.37 8.59 8.39
C GLU A 155 8.57 7.46 7.75
N VAL A 156 8.82 6.23 8.21
CA VAL A 156 8.15 5.01 7.76
C VAL A 156 7.38 4.42 8.92
N GLY A 157 6.08 4.29 8.75
CA GLY A 157 5.20 3.56 9.65
C GLY A 157 5.29 2.07 9.42
N VAL A 158 5.33 1.28 10.50
CA VAL A 158 5.49 -0.17 10.44
C VAL A 158 4.50 -0.86 11.36
N GLN A 159 3.74 -1.82 10.81
CA GLN A 159 2.83 -2.71 11.55
C GLN A 159 3.07 -4.16 11.16
N VAL A 160 2.79 -5.08 12.08
CA VAL A 160 2.90 -6.52 11.85
C VAL A 160 1.62 -7.19 12.30
N ASP A 161 1.05 -8.03 11.45
CA ASP A 161 -0.08 -8.89 11.77
C ASP A 161 0.38 -10.18 12.45
N THR A 162 -0.47 -10.84 13.24
CA THR A 162 -0.11 -12.13 13.86
C THR A 162 0.18 -13.22 12.84
N SER A 163 -0.38 -13.11 11.63
CA SER A 163 -0.04 -14.00 10.52
C SER A 163 1.34 -13.75 9.92
N GLY A 164 2.02 -12.66 10.32
CA GLY A 164 3.35 -12.25 9.88
C GLY A 164 3.37 -11.40 8.60
N VAL A 165 2.23 -10.82 8.21
CA VAL A 165 2.17 -9.78 7.17
C VAL A 165 2.62 -8.45 7.77
N VAL A 166 3.54 -7.78 7.11
CA VAL A 166 4.01 -6.43 7.43
C VAL A 166 3.28 -5.43 6.56
N HIS A 167 2.86 -4.34 7.18
CA HIS A 167 2.37 -3.14 6.48
C HIS A 167 3.33 -1.98 6.74
N LEU A 168 3.94 -1.49 5.68
CA LEU A 168 4.69 -0.24 5.69
C LEU A 168 3.84 0.88 5.15
N THR A 169 3.97 2.08 5.72
CA THR A 169 3.41 3.30 5.13
C THR A 169 4.46 4.39 5.15
N TRP A 170 4.43 5.30 4.17
CA TRP A 170 5.24 6.53 4.18
C TRP A 170 4.60 7.60 3.30
N ARG A 171 5.16 8.80 3.33
CA ARG A 171 4.76 9.92 2.48
C ARG A 171 5.85 10.28 1.50
N VAL A 172 5.46 10.57 0.27
CA VAL A 172 6.34 11.09 -0.77
C VAL A 172 5.72 12.35 -1.37
N SER A 173 6.54 13.40 -1.50
CA SER A 173 6.14 14.63 -2.19
C SER A 173 6.60 14.55 -3.64
N ARG A 174 5.66 14.69 -4.59
CA ARG A 174 5.95 14.69 -6.03
C ARG A 174 5.33 15.93 -6.66
N GLY A 175 6.16 16.93 -6.96
CA GLY A 175 5.70 18.23 -7.41
C GLY A 175 4.76 18.87 -6.38
N SER A 176 3.52 19.19 -6.78
CA SER A 176 2.49 19.72 -5.88
C SER A 176 1.68 18.66 -5.15
N ARG A 177 1.89 17.37 -5.45
CA ARG A 177 1.12 16.26 -4.89
C ARG A 177 1.82 15.68 -3.66
N VAL A 178 1.04 15.33 -2.65
CA VAL A 178 1.49 14.49 -1.54
C VAL A 178 0.89 13.10 -1.74
N LEU A 179 1.75 12.09 -1.85
CA LEU A 179 1.37 10.70 -2.02
C LEU A 179 1.55 9.96 -0.70
N LEU A 180 0.52 9.25 -0.28
CA LEU A 180 0.55 8.23 0.77
C LEU A 180 0.86 6.90 0.10
N VAL A 181 2.00 6.32 0.44
CA VAL A 181 2.42 5.03 -0.11
C VAL A 181 2.28 3.97 0.98
N GLY A 182 1.83 2.77 0.61
CA GLY A 182 1.72 1.64 1.50
C GLY A 182 2.20 0.35 0.85
N LEU A 183 2.96 -0.47 1.58
CA LEU A 183 3.38 -1.80 1.15
C LEU A 183 2.84 -2.85 2.11
N LEU A 184 2.11 -3.84 1.58
CA LEU A 184 1.77 -5.08 2.28
C LEU A 184 2.67 -6.20 1.77
N THR A 185 3.36 -6.92 2.66
CA THR A 185 4.24 -8.03 2.29
C THR A 185 4.43 -9.03 3.44
N ARG A 186 4.88 -10.25 3.13
CA ARG A 186 5.24 -11.30 4.10
C ARG A 186 6.67 -11.23 4.63
N ARG A 187 7.48 -10.32 4.10
CA ARG A 187 8.85 -10.12 4.58
C ARG A 187 8.83 -9.63 6.02
N GLY A 188 9.84 -10.02 6.80
CA GLY A 188 10.00 -9.48 8.16
C GLY A 188 10.17 -7.95 8.14
N PRO A 189 9.86 -7.23 9.24
CA PRO A 189 9.80 -5.77 9.24
C PRO A 189 11.06 -5.09 8.70
N ARG A 190 12.23 -5.58 9.11
CA ARG A 190 13.52 -5.09 8.62
C ARG A 190 13.69 -5.29 7.12
N ALA A 191 13.46 -6.50 6.63
CA ALA A 191 13.59 -6.81 5.21
C ALA A 191 12.57 -6.08 4.33
N ALA A 192 11.39 -5.75 4.87
CA ALA A 192 10.41 -4.92 4.18
C ALA A 192 10.89 -3.45 4.06
N VAL A 193 11.48 -2.91 5.14
CA VAL A 193 12.05 -1.55 5.14
C VAL A 193 13.25 -1.46 4.19
N GLU A 194 14.15 -2.44 4.24
CA GLU A 194 15.30 -2.55 3.32
C GLU A 194 14.82 -2.63 1.86
N LEU A 195 13.77 -3.42 1.58
CA LEU A 195 13.19 -3.55 0.24
C LEU A 195 12.72 -2.21 -0.36
N VAL A 196 12.04 -1.35 0.42
CA VAL A 196 11.56 -0.05 -0.09
C VAL A 196 12.68 0.98 -0.21
N ALA A 197 13.70 0.90 0.63
CA ALA A 197 14.89 1.75 0.56
C ALA A 197 15.75 1.38 -0.67
N GLU A 198 16.07 0.10 -0.85
CA GLU A 198 16.82 -0.41 -2.00
C GLU A 198 16.09 -0.18 -3.32
N GLY A 199 14.74 -0.20 -3.31
CA GLY A 199 13.91 0.14 -4.45
C GLY A 199 13.84 1.64 -4.76
N GLY A 200 14.46 2.51 -3.95
CA GLY A 200 14.43 3.97 -4.13
C GLY A 200 13.03 4.58 -3.97
N LEU A 201 12.13 3.92 -3.22
CA LEU A 201 10.72 4.32 -3.13
C LEU A 201 10.43 5.34 -2.02
N LEU A 202 11.41 5.65 -1.18
CA LEU A 202 11.25 6.58 -0.06
C LEU A 202 11.29 8.06 -0.48
N THR A 203 11.74 8.36 -1.70
CA THR A 203 11.90 9.73 -2.25
C THR A 203 11.07 9.97 -3.49
#